data_AF-A0AAU4IUI3-F1
#
_entry.id   AF-A0AAU4IUI3-F1
#
_cell.length_a   1.000
_cell.length_b   1.000
_cell.length_c   1.000
_cell.angle_alpha   90.00
_cell.angle_beta   90.00
_cell.angle_gamma   90.00
#
_symmetry.space_group_name_H-M   'P 1'
#
loop_
_entity.id
_entity.type
_entity.pdbx_description
1 polymer ?
#
loop_
_entity_poly.entity_id
_entity_poly.type
_entity_poly.pdbx_seq_one_letter_code
_entity_poly.pdbx_strand_id
1 'polypeptide(L)'
;MPPPPLPLGRGRKRAAQTFDEALDDAELIAVRAALAQGRWQSVRSLLVHTGDDWDRRGHRTAVLAKEPHCAPWAREWLLAEPDSADAAVLLALALVHRALRGKEKPDPVREACRAAAALVPEDPTPWLGLLVLERALGADEDVVRAFDEVRGRYADHHHAHHLMVARLAERVGDGGPDPLHEVYDFANWAAEQAPADSPLAILPVVAHAERYRVLAAAGLESTDPSASGHWVGRRARLVMKAAFDWWLEWEQDGHPRRLVDLNFLAHAKSCEGRGAEAAALFHRIGEHATPAPWSYPDRDPFAAFRAARAGALGTA
;
A
#
# COMPACT_ATOMS: atom_id res chain seq x y z
N MET A 1 -6.47 23.82 -58.21
CA MET A 1 -5.96 22.73 -57.35
C MET A 1 -5.70 23.31 -55.98
N PRO A 2 -6.41 22.87 -54.92
CA PRO A 2 -6.15 23.34 -53.55
C PRO A 2 -4.88 22.69 -53.00
N PRO A 3 -4.15 23.35 -52.07
CA PRO A 3 -2.94 22.78 -51.47
C PRO A 3 -3.30 21.65 -50.48
N PRO A 4 -2.39 20.67 -50.27
CA PRO A 4 -2.64 19.56 -49.36
C PRO A 4 -2.65 20.03 -47.89
N PRO A 5 -3.42 19.37 -47.02
CA PRO A 5 -3.51 19.74 -45.60
C PRO A 5 -2.20 19.41 -44.87
N LEU A 6 -1.82 20.30 -43.95
CA LEU A 6 -0.67 20.11 -43.07
C LEU A 6 -0.90 18.93 -42.10
N PRO A 7 0.12 18.13 -41.79
CA PRO A 7 -0.04 16.99 -40.90
C PRO A 7 -0.33 17.46 -39.47
N LEU A 8 -1.43 16.96 -38.93
CA LEU A 8 -1.84 17.13 -37.53
C LEU A 8 -0.69 16.70 -36.62
N GLY A 9 -0.27 17.61 -35.74
CA GLY A 9 0.81 17.40 -34.78
C GLY A 9 0.58 16.13 -33.98
N ARG A 10 1.56 15.22 -34.00
CA ARG A 10 1.60 14.07 -33.09
C ARG A 10 1.57 14.61 -31.67
N GLY A 11 0.44 14.39 -30.97
CA GLY A 11 0.32 14.65 -29.55
C GLY A 11 1.49 14.02 -28.83
N ARG A 12 2.26 14.85 -28.12
CA ARG A 12 3.31 14.42 -27.19
C ARG A 12 2.64 13.41 -26.25
N LYS A 13 2.96 12.11 -26.37
CA LYS A 13 2.59 11.13 -25.33
C LYS A 13 3.09 11.72 -24.01
N ARG A 14 2.18 12.14 -23.12
CA ARG A 14 2.53 12.49 -21.75
C ARG A 14 3.37 11.32 -21.23
N ALA A 15 4.57 11.59 -20.73
CA ALA A 15 5.31 10.60 -19.98
C ALA A 15 4.33 10.00 -18.95
N ALA A 16 4.25 8.66 -18.88
CA ALA A 16 3.38 8.01 -17.91
C ALA A 16 3.76 8.56 -16.54
N GLN A 17 2.85 9.34 -15.94
CA GLN A 17 3.03 9.78 -14.57
C GLN A 17 3.11 8.50 -13.74
N THR A 18 4.19 8.32 -13.00
CA THR A 18 4.44 7.10 -12.23
C THR A 18 4.24 7.47 -10.78
N PHE A 19 3.48 6.65 -10.04
CA PHE A 19 3.34 6.84 -8.60
C PHE A 19 4.69 6.57 -7.94
N ASP A 20 5.12 7.47 -7.07
CA ASP A 20 6.30 7.22 -6.26
C ASP A 20 5.89 6.52 -4.96
N GLU A 21 6.20 5.22 -4.87
CA GLU A 21 5.91 4.44 -3.66
C GLU A 21 6.78 4.84 -2.46
N ALA A 22 7.85 5.64 -2.66
CA ALA A 22 8.59 6.24 -1.55
C ALA A 22 7.84 7.38 -0.86
N LEU A 23 6.69 7.80 -1.41
CA LEU A 23 5.84 8.84 -0.86
C LEU A 23 6.65 10.13 -0.61
N ASP A 24 6.78 10.56 0.64
CA ASP A 24 7.59 11.73 1.04
C ASP A 24 8.85 11.37 1.83
N ASP A 25 9.28 10.09 1.79
CA ASP A 25 10.56 9.67 2.37
C ASP A 25 11.73 10.12 1.48
N ALA A 26 12.20 11.34 1.73
CA ALA A 26 13.27 11.98 0.96
C ALA A 26 14.58 11.18 0.95
N GLU A 27 14.90 10.48 2.05
CA GLU A 27 16.10 9.62 2.12
C GLU A 27 15.95 8.41 1.21
N LEU A 28 14.79 7.75 1.24
CA LEU A 28 14.49 6.61 0.35
C LEU A 28 14.52 7.02 -1.12
N ILE A 29 13.95 8.17 -1.46
CA ILE A 29 14.01 8.75 -2.82
C ILE A 29 15.46 8.96 -3.25
N ALA A 30 16.28 9.61 -2.41
CA ALA A 30 17.68 9.87 -2.69
C ALA A 30 18.50 8.57 -2.87
N VAL A 31 18.25 7.57 -2.02
CA VAL A 31 18.92 6.27 -2.08
C VAL A 31 18.54 5.50 -3.34
N ARG A 32 17.28 5.52 -3.77
CA ARG A 32 16.86 4.90 -5.05
C ARG A 32 17.51 5.58 -6.25
N ALA A 33 17.62 6.91 -6.23
CA ALA A 33 18.35 7.64 -7.27
C ALA A 33 19.86 7.29 -7.30
N ALA A 34 20.48 7.10 -6.13
CA ALA A 34 21.87 6.64 -6.03
C ALA A 34 22.04 5.18 -6.48
N LEU A 35 21.06 4.33 -6.16
CA LEU A 35 21.03 2.92 -6.54
C LEU A 35 20.94 2.76 -8.07
N ALA A 36 20.18 3.60 -8.77
CA ALA A 36 20.16 3.67 -10.23
C ALA A 36 21.53 3.99 -10.86
N GLN A 37 22.48 4.50 -10.07
CA GLN A 37 23.87 4.78 -10.46
C GLN A 37 24.85 3.69 -9.98
N GLY A 38 24.35 2.56 -9.45
CA GLY A 38 25.15 1.44 -8.95
C GLY A 38 25.72 1.61 -7.54
N ARG A 39 25.29 2.63 -6.78
CA ARG A 39 25.82 2.94 -5.44
C ARG A 39 25.05 2.25 -4.32
N TRP A 40 25.14 0.92 -4.26
CA TRP A 40 24.40 0.08 -3.31
C TRP A 40 24.76 0.33 -1.83
N GLN A 41 25.94 0.88 -1.52
CA GLN A 41 26.34 1.23 -0.14
C GLN A 41 25.39 2.26 0.51
N SER A 42 24.68 3.05 -0.30
CA SER A 42 23.66 3.99 0.16
C SER A 42 22.45 3.24 0.75
N VAL A 43 22.09 2.08 0.18
CA VAL A 43 21.02 1.22 0.70
C VAL A 43 21.42 0.64 2.05
N ARG A 44 22.65 0.14 2.18
CA ARG A 44 23.18 -0.34 3.46
C ARG A 44 23.08 0.74 4.54
N SER A 45 23.55 1.95 4.24
CA SER A 45 23.53 3.07 5.20
C SER A 45 22.10 3.44 5.62
N LEU A 46 21.16 3.44 4.66
CA LEU A 46 19.74 3.70 4.93
C LEU A 46 19.14 2.66 5.87
N LEU A 47 19.33 1.36 5.60
CA LEU A 47 18.74 0.28 6.40
C LEU A 47 19.32 0.25 7.82
N VAL A 48 20.64 0.46 7.96
CA VAL A 48 21.29 0.58 9.27
C VAL A 48 20.75 1.77 10.06
N HIS A 49 20.59 2.94 9.42
CA HIS A 49 20.05 4.12 10.10
C HIS A 49 18.57 3.98 10.46
N THR A 50 17.80 3.24 9.66
CA THR A 50 16.39 2.95 9.94
C THR A 50 16.24 2.11 11.21
N GLY A 51 17.18 1.18 11.46
CA GLY A 51 17.18 0.34 12.65
C GLY A 51 15.86 -0.40 12.82
N ASP A 52 15.31 -0.35 14.03
CA ASP A 52 14.14 -1.12 14.46
C ASP A 52 12.82 -0.32 14.36
N ASP A 53 12.78 0.79 13.61
CA ASP A 53 11.52 1.42 13.19
C ASP A 53 10.84 0.47 12.19
N TRP A 54 10.11 -0.52 12.70
CA TRP A 54 9.66 -1.67 11.91
C TRP A 54 8.75 -1.31 10.75
N ASP A 55 7.85 -0.33 10.91
CA ASP A 55 7.02 0.13 9.80
C ASP A 55 7.86 0.86 8.75
N ARG A 56 8.85 1.67 9.15
CA ARG A 56 9.73 2.35 8.19
C ARG A 56 10.68 1.40 7.51
N ARG A 57 11.25 0.45 8.24
CA ARG A 57 12.10 -0.62 7.74
C ARG A 57 11.36 -1.49 6.73
N GLY A 58 10.15 -1.94 7.09
CA GLY A 58 9.28 -2.69 6.20
C GLY A 58 8.91 -1.91 4.94
N HIS A 59 8.56 -0.63 5.08
CA HIS A 59 8.25 0.24 3.94
C HIS A 59 9.46 0.45 3.02
N ARG A 60 10.60 0.92 3.55
CA ARG A 60 11.83 1.17 2.77
C ARG A 60 12.29 -0.09 2.05
N THR A 61 12.31 -1.24 2.73
CA THR A 61 12.74 -2.50 2.13
C THR A 61 11.77 -2.96 1.04
N ALA A 62 10.45 -2.86 1.24
CA ALA A 62 9.46 -3.22 0.23
C ALA A 62 9.54 -2.34 -1.02
N VAL A 63 9.79 -1.03 -0.88
CA VAL A 63 9.96 -0.12 -2.02
C VAL A 63 11.26 -0.43 -2.78
N LEU A 64 12.38 -0.59 -2.06
CA LEU A 64 13.67 -0.94 -2.68
C LEU A 64 13.61 -2.28 -3.42
N ALA A 65 12.93 -3.28 -2.84
CA ALA A 65 12.80 -4.61 -3.42
C ALA A 65 12.07 -4.64 -4.78
N LYS A 66 11.27 -3.62 -5.10
CA LYS A 66 10.58 -3.51 -6.40
C LYS A 66 11.50 -3.01 -7.51
N GLU A 67 12.62 -2.38 -7.17
CA GLU A 67 13.57 -1.85 -8.16
C GLU A 67 14.07 -2.98 -9.08
N PRO A 68 14.12 -2.76 -10.42
CA PRO A 68 14.43 -3.81 -11.38
C PRO A 68 15.73 -4.58 -11.12
N HIS A 69 16.74 -3.89 -10.58
CA HIS A 69 18.07 -4.43 -10.33
C HIS A 69 18.35 -4.74 -8.85
N CYS A 70 17.34 -4.65 -7.97
CA CYS A 70 17.51 -4.92 -6.54
C CYS A 70 18.09 -6.31 -6.25
N ALA A 71 17.55 -7.36 -6.87
CA ALA A 71 18.02 -8.73 -6.60
C ALA A 71 19.49 -8.97 -7.03
N PRO A 72 19.94 -8.57 -8.24
CA PRO A 72 21.37 -8.59 -8.57
C PRO A 72 22.25 -7.86 -7.55
N TRP A 73 21.89 -6.63 -7.17
CA TRP A 73 22.69 -5.85 -6.22
C TRP A 73 22.71 -6.46 -4.82
N ALA A 74 21.59 -6.99 -4.33
CA ALA A 74 21.55 -7.65 -3.03
C ALA A 74 22.43 -8.92 -3.02
N ARG A 75 22.56 -9.63 -4.15
CA ARG A 75 23.52 -10.74 -4.28
C ARG A 75 24.97 -10.25 -4.27
N GLU A 76 25.29 -9.15 -4.96
CA GLU A 76 26.63 -8.54 -4.89
C GLU A 76 26.99 -8.10 -3.47
N TRP A 77 26.03 -7.52 -2.74
CA TRP A 77 26.21 -7.17 -1.33
C TRP A 77 26.49 -8.43 -0.50
N LEU A 78 25.74 -9.51 -0.65
CA LEU A 78 26.01 -10.78 0.04
C LEU A 78 27.36 -11.42 -0.35
N LEU A 79 27.87 -11.18 -1.56
CA LEU A 79 29.22 -11.63 -1.91
C LEU A 79 30.31 -10.85 -1.15
N ALA A 80 30.08 -9.56 -0.90
CA ALA A 80 30.99 -8.71 -0.15
C ALA A 80 30.85 -8.89 1.38
N GLU A 81 29.62 -9.11 1.86
CA GLU A 81 29.26 -9.25 3.27
C GLU A 81 28.31 -10.46 3.45
N PRO A 82 28.84 -11.71 3.49
CA PRO A 82 28.02 -12.93 3.50
C PRO A 82 27.06 -13.06 4.68
N ASP A 83 27.43 -12.50 5.83
CA ASP A 83 26.63 -12.56 7.06
C ASP A 83 25.69 -11.35 7.21
N SER A 84 25.54 -10.52 6.16
CA SER A 84 24.66 -9.35 6.20
C SER A 84 23.18 -9.76 6.16
N ALA A 85 22.53 -9.67 7.33
CA ALA A 85 21.10 -9.92 7.43
C ALA A 85 20.28 -8.93 6.59
N ASP A 86 20.61 -7.64 6.59
CA ASP A 86 19.92 -6.62 5.78
C ASP A 86 19.95 -6.98 4.28
N ALA A 87 21.09 -7.47 3.78
CA ALA A 87 21.23 -7.89 2.39
C ALA A 87 20.37 -9.13 2.09
N ALA A 88 20.31 -10.09 3.03
CA ALA A 88 19.48 -11.28 2.91
C ALA A 88 17.98 -10.95 2.91
N VAL A 89 17.53 -10.06 3.81
CA VAL A 89 16.14 -9.57 3.85
C VAL A 89 15.77 -8.87 2.54
N LEU A 90 16.62 -7.93 2.09
CA LEU A 90 16.37 -7.20 0.84
C LEU A 90 16.31 -8.14 -0.37
N LEU A 91 17.21 -9.13 -0.44
CA LEU A 91 17.20 -10.14 -1.50
C LEU A 91 15.89 -10.95 -1.47
N ALA A 92 15.48 -11.42 -0.29
CA ALA A 92 14.25 -12.21 -0.14
C ALA A 92 13.02 -11.44 -0.65
N LEU A 93 12.85 -10.17 -0.25
CA LEU A 93 11.73 -9.34 -0.72
C LEU A 93 11.83 -9.03 -2.23
N ALA A 94 13.05 -8.84 -2.76
CA ALA A 94 13.24 -8.64 -4.19
C ALA A 94 12.85 -9.90 -5.00
N LEU A 95 13.13 -11.08 -4.45
CA LEU A 95 12.71 -12.36 -5.04
C LEU A 95 11.19 -12.54 -4.96
N VAL A 96 10.52 -12.11 -3.88
CA VAL A 96 9.04 -12.06 -3.79
C VAL A 96 8.46 -11.26 -4.95
N HIS A 97 8.91 -10.03 -5.17
CA HIS A 97 8.41 -9.21 -6.28
C HIS A 97 8.76 -9.78 -7.67
N ARG A 98 9.80 -10.60 -7.79
CA ARG A 98 10.10 -11.32 -9.03
C ARG A 98 9.17 -12.53 -9.21
N ALA A 99 8.87 -13.29 -8.15
CA ALA A 99 7.89 -14.38 -8.18
C ALA A 99 6.49 -13.88 -8.58
N LEU A 100 6.04 -12.76 -8.00
CA LEU A 100 4.78 -12.10 -8.37
C LEU A 100 4.72 -11.64 -9.84
N ARG A 101 5.88 -11.44 -10.48
CA ARG A 101 6.01 -11.14 -11.92
C ARG A 101 6.22 -12.39 -12.78
N GLY A 102 6.11 -13.59 -12.20
CA GLY A 102 6.36 -14.86 -12.88
C GLY A 102 7.82 -15.14 -13.23
N LYS A 103 8.77 -14.44 -12.59
CA LYS A 103 10.22 -14.54 -12.87
C LYS A 103 11.00 -15.42 -11.90
N GLU A 104 10.34 -15.91 -10.85
CA GLU A 104 10.91 -16.85 -9.86
C GLU A 104 9.83 -17.87 -9.48
N LYS A 105 10.25 -19.07 -9.05
CA LYS A 105 9.33 -20.07 -8.50
C LYS A 105 8.98 -19.72 -7.05
N PRO A 106 7.73 -19.91 -6.59
CA PRO A 106 7.35 -19.55 -5.22
C PRO A 106 8.13 -20.28 -4.12
N ASP A 107 8.36 -21.59 -4.23
CA ASP A 107 8.95 -22.37 -3.12
C ASP A 107 10.37 -21.94 -2.73
N PRO A 108 11.33 -21.75 -3.67
CA PRO A 108 12.64 -21.19 -3.32
C PRO A 108 12.55 -19.79 -2.70
N VAL A 109 11.56 -18.98 -3.08
CA VAL A 109 11.36 -17.64 -2.51
C VAL A 109 10.82 -17.73 -1.09
N ARG A 110 9.93 -18.69 -0.80
CA ARG A 110 9.47 -18.97 0.55
C ARG A 110 10.63 -19.34 1.47
N GLU A 111 11.50 -20.24 1.01
CA GLU A 111 12.71 -20.63 1.74
C GLU A 111 13.66 -19.45 1.94
N ALA A 112 13.86 -18.60 0.93
CA ALA A 112 14.69 -17.41 1.07
C ALA A 112 14.18 -16.45 2.15
N CYS A 113 12.86 -16.24 2.23
CA CYS A 113 12.29 -15.39 3.28
C CYS A 113 12.41 -16.03 4.67
N ARG A 114 12.19 -17.35 4.80
CA ARG A 114 12.39 -18.07 6.08
C ARG A 114 13.85 -18.06 6.53
N ALA A 115 14.79 -18.22 5.60
CA ALA A 115 16.21 -18.13 5.87
C ALA A 115 16.61 -16.72 6.34
N ALA A 116 16.08 -15.67 5.69
CA ALA A 116 16.27 -14.30 6.14
C ALA A 116 15.67 -14.04 7.53
N ALA A 117 14.46 -14.56 7.79
CA ALA A 117 13.82 -14.49 9.11
C ALA A 117 14.65 -15.17 10.21
N ALA A 118 15.33 -16.27 9.90
CA ALA A 118 16.20 -16.97 10.84
C ALA A 118 17.46 -16.18 11.21
N LEU A 119 17.94 -15.29 10.33
CA LEU A 119 19.09 -14.42 10.59
C LEU A 119 18.73 -13.22 11.47
N VAL A 120 17.48 -12.74 11.39
CA VAL A 120 16.95 -11.61 12.18
C VAL A 120 15.61 -11.96 12.81
N PRO A 121 15.60 -12.78 13.88
CA PRO A 121 14.37 -13.31 14.45
C PRO A 121 13.36 -12.27 14.93
N GLU A 122 13.82 -11.07 15.31
CA GLU A 122 12.97 -9.98 15.78
C GLU A 122 12.40 -9.11 14.65
N ASP A 123 13.00 -9.15 13.46
CA ASP A 123 12.60 -8.30 12.34
C ASP A 123 11.34 -8.88 11.65
N PRO A 124 10.21 -8.15 11.59
CA PRO A 124 9.00 -8.61 10.92
C PRO A 124 9.11 -8.56 9.38
N THR A 125 10.10 -7.86 8.82
CA THR A 125 10.20 -7.56 7.38
C THR A 125 10.26 -8.82 6.49
N PRO A 126 11.02 -9.88 6.82
CA PRO A 126 11.01 -11.12 6.04
C PRO A 126 9.63 -11.78 5.98
N TRP A 127 8.89 -11.73 7.10
CA TRP A 127 7.52 -12.25 7.19
C TRP A 127 6.51 -11.36 6.46
N LEU A 128 6.71 -10.03 6.45
CA LEU A 128 5.97 -9.12 5.58
C LEU A 128 6.17 -9.48 4.10
N GLY A 129 7.40 -9.83 3.69
CA GLY A 129 7.70 -10.34 2.34
C GLY A 129 6.93 -11.63 2.02
N LEU A 130 6.90 -12.60 2.95
CA LEU A 130 6.09 -13.80 2.81
C LEU A 130 4.60 -13.48 2.72
N LEU A 131 4.08 -12.60 3.57
CA LEU A 131 2.68 -12.20 3.56
C LEU A 131 2.27 -11.61 2.21
N VAL A 132 3.13 -10.78 1.60
CA VAL A 132 2.92 -10.25 0.24
C VAL A 132 2.86 -11.37 -0.81
N LEU A 133 3.73 -12.39 -0.71
CA LEU A 133 3.73 -13.54 -1.61
C LEU A 133 2.47 -14.39 -1.44
N GLU A 134 2.16 -14.79 -0.21
CA GLU A 134 1.06 -15.71 0.09
C GLU A 134 -0.30 -15.07 -0.16
N ARG A 135 -0.46 -13.76 0.07
CA ARG A 135 -1.70 -13.06 -0.30
C ARG A 135 -2.05 -13.25 -1.78
N ALA A 136 -1.03 -13.31 -2.64
CA ALA A 136 -1.23 -13.44 -4.08
C ALA A 136 -1.26 -14.91 -4.56
N LEU A 137 -0.45 -15.79 -3.97
CA LEU A 137 -0.18 -17.14 -4.50
C LEU A 137 -0.43 -18.27 -3.50
N GLY A 138 -0.71 -17.95 -2.24
CA GLY A 138 -0.83 -18.88 -1.13
C GLY A 138 -2.28 -19.28 -0.80
N ALA A 139 -2.40 -20.28 0.07
CA ALA A 139 -3.66 -20.62 0.70
C ALA A 139 -3.96 -19.67 1.87
N ASP A 140 -5.20 -19.68 2.35
CA ASP A 140 -5.62 -18.83 3.47
C ASP A 140 -4.81 -19.09 4.75
N GLU A 141 -4.49 -20.36 5.02
CA GLU A 141 -3.66 -20.75 6.16
C GLU A 141 -2.25 -20.16 6.11
N ASP A 142 -1.68 -20.05 4.91
CA ASP A 142 -0.34 -19.48 4.71
C ASP A 142 -0.35 -17.97 4.93
N VAL A 143 -1.41 -17.29 4.47
CA VAL A 143 -1.59 -15.85 4.71
C VAL A 143 -1.72 -15.56 6.20
N VAL A 144 -2.58 -16.30 6.90
CA VAL A 144 -2.79 -16.14 8.34
C VAL A 144 -1.50 -16.40 9.11
N ARG A 145 -0.79 -17.49 8.78
CA ARG A 145 0.49 -17.82 9.42
C ARG A 145 1.53 -16.72 9.23
N ALA A 146 1.70 -16.21 8.01
CA ALA A 146 2.66 -15.13 7.74
C ALA A 146 2.27 -13.84 8.47
N PHE A 147 0.98 -13.52 8.54
CA PHE A 147 0.46 -12.39 9.28
C PHE A 147 0.70 -12.51 10.80
N ASP A 148 0.45 -13.68 11.38
CA ASP A 148 0.70 -13.93 12.81
C ASP A 148 2.19 -13.83 13.16
N GLU A 149 3.09 -14.27 12.28
CA GLU A 149 4.54 -14.09 12.47
C GLU A 149 4.94 -12.61 12.45
N VAL A 150 4.34 -11.79 11.58
CA VAL A 150 4.54 -10.33 11.63
C VAL A 150 4.03 -9.76 12.96
N ARG A 151 2.79 -10.10 13.31
CA ARG A 151 2.10 -9.54 14.48
C ARG A 151 2.72 -9.98 15.81
N GLY A 152 3.32 -11.17 15.85
CA GLY A 152 4.08 -11.67 16.99
C GLY A 152 5.35 -10.87 17.28
N ARG A 153 5.92 -10.20 16.28
CA ARG A 153 7.11 -9.34 16.41
C ARG A 153 6.74 -7.87 16.57
N TYR A 154 5.78 -7.42 15.78
CA TYR A 154 5.29 -6.04 15.83
C TYR A 154 3.77 -6.03 15.64
N ALA A 155 3.06 -5.95 16.77
CA ALA A 155 1.61 -6.12 16.83
C ALA A 155 0.83 -5.10 15.99
N ASP A 156 1.37 -3.89 15.83
CA ASP A 156 0.70 -2.79 15.14
C ASP A 156 1.16 -2.59 13.69
N HIS A 157 1.91 -3.56 13.12
CA HIS A 157 2.54 -3.37 11.81
C HIS A 157 1.53 -2.98 10.72
N HIS A 158 1.60 -1.73 10.29
CA HIS A 158 0.60 -1.08 9.44
C HIS A 158 0.40 -1.80 8.09
N HIS A 159 1.50 -2.04 7.38
CA HIS A 159 1.43 -2.64 6.05
C HIS A 159 0.84 -4.05 6.09
N ALA A 160 1.17 -4.84 7.11
CA ALA A 160 0.65 -6.19 7.26
C ALA A 160 -0.87 -6.20 7.49
N HIS A 161 -1.38 -5.28 8.31
CA HIS A 161 -2.82 -5.15 8.54
C HIS A 161 -3.57 -4.74 7.26
N HIS A 162 -3.03 -3.81 6.46
CA HIS A 162 -3.61 -3.47 5.17
C HIS A 162 -3.67 -4.68 4.22
N LEU A 163 -2.61 -5.49 4.18
CA LEU A 163 -2.59 -6.72 3.36
C LEU A 163 -3.63 -7.73 3.82
N MET A 164 -3.78 -7.90 5.14
CA MET A 164 -4.77 -8.81 5.72
C MET A 164 -6.20 -8.33 5.47
N VAL A 165 -6.49 -7.04 5.65
CA VAL A 165 -7.78 -6.43 5.27
C VAL A 165 -8.10 -6.70 3.81
N ALA A 166 -7.14 -6.46 2.91
CA ALA A 166 -7.33 -6.66 1.48
C ALA A 166 -7.52 -8.15 1.12
N ARG A 167 -6.94 -9.10 1.87
CA ARG A 167 -7.20 -10.54 1.69
C ARG A 167 -8.60 -10.92 2.18
N LEU A 168 -8.96 -10.52 3.39
CA LEU A 168 -10.27 -10.79 3.98
C LEU A 168 -11.39 -10.16 3.15
N ALA A 169 -11.14 -9.02 2.51
CA ALA A 169 -12.08 -8.38 1.59
C ALA A 169 -12.33 -9.17 0.29
N GLU A 170 -11.43 -10.05 -0.11
CA GLU A 170 -11.57 -10.86 -1.34
C GLU A 170 -12.31 -12.16 -1.09
N ARG A 171 -12.48 -12.55 0.18
CA ARG A 171 -13.27 -13.74 0.52
C ARG A 171 -14.72 -13.54 0.13
N VAL A 172 -15.25 -14.57 -0.51
CA VAL A 172 -16.66 -14.63 -0.93
C VAL A 172 -17.44 -15.19 0.26
N GLY A 173 -18.34 -14.39 0.82
CA GLY A 173 -19.39 -14.92 1.68
C GLY A 173 -20.44 -15.65 0.83
N ASP A 174 -21.14 -16.61 1.42
CA ASP A 174 -22.12 -17.48 0.73
C ASP A 174 -23.35 -16.75 0.14
N GLY A 175 -23.43 -15.41 0.18
CA GLY A 175 -24.48 -14.66 -0.51
C GLY A 175 -24.30 -13.14 -0.51
N GLY A 176 -24.29 -12.54 -1.71
CA GLY A 176 -24.57 -11.12 -1.96
C GLY A 176 -23.72 -10.08 -1.21
N PRO A 177 -24.14 -8.80 -1.24
CA PRO A 177 -23.55 -7.77 -0.39
C PRO A 177 -23.77 -8.14 1.09
N ASP A 178 -22.69 -8.46 1.81
CA ASP A 178 -22.73 -8.79 3.22
C ASP A 178 -22.35 -7.56 4.08
N PRO A 179 -23.33 -6.84 4.66
CA PRO A 179 -23.06 -5.71 5.55
C PRO A 179 -22.39 -6.12 6.88
N LEU A 180 -22.30 -7.42 7.17
CA LEU A 180 -21.63 -8.01 8.33
C LEU A 180 -20.39 -8.83 7.95
N HIS A 181 -19.79 -8.53 6.79
CA HIS A 181 -18.61 -9.23 6.34
C HIS A 181 -17.48 -9.19 7.39
N GLU A 182 -16.82 -10.34 7.63
CA GLU A 182 -15.74 -10.53 8.61
C GLU A 182 -14.58 -9.51 8.53
N VAL A 183 -14.42 -8.82 7.39
CA VAL A 183 -13.35 -7.83 7.21
C VAL A 183 -13.63 -6.57 8.02
N TYR A 184 -14.91 -6.22 8.20
CA TYR A 184 -15.28 -5.11 9.07
C TYR A 184 -15.02 -5.45 10.53
N ASP A 185 -15.30 -6.67 10.95
CA ASP A 185 -15.07 -7.10 12.34
C ASP A 185 -13.57 -7.18 12.63
N PHE A 186 -12.77 -7.72 11.71
CA PHE A 186 -11.31 -7.70 11.81
C PHE A 186 -10.76 -6.28 11.91
N ALA A 187 -11.21 -5.37 11.03
CA ALA A 187 -10.70 -4.01 11.00
C ALA A 187 -11.07 -3.21 12.26
N ASN A 188 -12.28 -3.37 12.79
CA ASN A 188 -12.68 -2.74 14.04
C ASN A 188 -11.92 -3.34 15.22
N TRP A 189 -11.81 -4.66 15.30
CA TRP A 189 -11.03 -5.33 16.35
C TRP A 189 -9.57 -4.86 16.35
N ALA A 190 -8.92 -4.81 15.18
CA ALA A 190 -7.53 -4.37 15.08
C ALA A 190 -7.36 -2.89 15.51
N ALA A 191 -8.28 -2.01 15.10
CA ALA A 191 -8.28 -0.61 15.52
C ALA A 191 -8.54 -0.44 17.04
N GLU A 192 -9.41 -1.26 17.63
CA GLU A 192 -9.75 -1.22 19.06
C GLU A 192 -8.63 -1.78 19.96
N GLN A 193 -7.86 -2.76 19.48
CA GLN A 193 -6.75 -3.33 20.23
C GLN A 193 -5.48 -2.46 20.18
N ALA A 194 -5.34 -1.64 19.15
CA ALA A 194 -4.16 -0.82 18.95
C ALA A 194 -4.11 0.35 19.96
N PRO A 195 -2.91 0.86 20.29
CA PRO A 195 -2.75 2.11 21.03
C PRO A 195 -3.49 3.28 20.37
N ALA A 196 -3.92 4.27 21.16
CA ALA A 196 -4.73 5.37 20.67
C ALA A 196 -4.06 6.22 19.57
N ASP A 197 -2.73 6.27 19.53
CA ASP A 197 -1.92 6.97 18.54
C ASP A 197 -1.49 6.10 17.34
N SER A 198 -1.92 4.84 17.32
CA SER A 198 -1.60 3.89 16.25
C SER A 198 -2.32 4.22 14.94
N PRO A 199 -1.63 4.15 13.79
CA PRO A 199 -2.25 4.37 12.49
C PRO A 199 -3.30 3.30 12.13
N LEU A 200 -3.39 2.19 12.88
CA LEU A 200 -4.40 1.16 12.65
C LEU A 200 -5.84 1.64 12.87
N ALA A 201 -6.05 2.80 13.49
CA ALA A 201 -7.36 3.47 13.55
C ALA A 201 -8.00 3.71 12.17
N ILE A 202 -7.21 3.73 11.08
CA ILE A 202 -7.70 3.87 9.72
C ILE A 202 -8.30 2.58 9.13
N LEU A 203 -7.98 1.40 9.67
CA LEU A 203 -8.33 0.12 9.06
C LEU A 203 -9.82 -0.04 8.72
N PRO A 204 -10.78 0.47 9.53
CA PRO A 204 -12.19 0.43 9.15
C PRO A 204 -12.49 1.13 7.81
N VAL A 205 -11.82 2.25 7.51
CA VAL A 205 -11.94 2.95 6.21
C VAL A 205 -11.36 2.11 5.08
N VAL A 206 -10.20 1.49 5.32
CA VAL A 206 -9.53 0.61 4.37
C VAL A 206 -10.41 -0.60 4.06
N ALA A 207 -11.02 -1.23 5.07
CA ALA A 207 -11.94 -2.35 4.91
C ALA A 207 -13.15 -1.98 4.05
N HIS A 208 -13.74 -0.79 4.27
CA HIS A 208 -14.82 -0.29 3.43
C HIS A 208 -14.38 -0.09 1.97
N ALA A 209 -13.20 0.47 1.73
CA ALA A 209 -12.69 0.68 0.37
C ALA A 209 -12.34 -0.64 -0.34
N GLU A 210 -11.71 -1.59 0.34
CA GLU A 210 -11.44 -2.92 -0.19
C GLU A 210 -12.74 -3.70 -0.48
N ARG A 211 -13.75 -3.58 0.39
CA ARG A 211 -15.04 -4.20 0.13
C ARG A 211 -15.78 -3.57 -1.03
N TYR A 212 -15.74 -2.25 -1.15
CA TYR A 212 -16.26 -1.56 -2.32
C TYR A 212 -15.60 -2.10 -3.60
N ARG A 213 -14.26 -2.21 -3.63
CA ARG A 213 -13.52 -2.74 -4.77
C ARG A 213 -14.03 -4.12 -5.20
N VAL A 214 -14.18 -5.03 -4.24
CA VAL A 214 -14.61 -6.41 -4.52
C VAL A 214 -16.07 -6.48 -4.94
N LEU A 215 -16.98 -5.76 -4.28
CA LEU A 215 -18.41 -5.73 -4.63
C LEU A 215 -18.64 -5.09 -6.01
N ALA A 216 -17.96 -3.99 -6.31
CA ALA A 216 -18.08 -3.32 -7.60
C ALA A 216 -17.49 -4.15 -8.74
N ALA A 217 -16.36 -4.83 -8.53
CA ALA A 217 -15.79 -5.78 -9.50
C ALA A 217 -16.71 -6.98 -9.75
N ALA A 218 -17.46 -7.43 -8.75
CA ALA A 218 -18.47 -8.49 -8.87
C ALA A 218 -19.80 -8.02 -9.48
N GLY A 219 -19.96 -6.73 -9.80
CA GLY A 219 -21.22 -6.15 -10.31
C GLY A 219 -22.33 -6.03 -9.26
N LEU A 220 -21.99 -6.16 -7.97
CA LEU A 220 -22.91 -6.01 -6.84
C LEU A 220 -23.05 -4.55 -6.38
N GLU A 221 -22.11 -3.69 -6.79
CA GLU A 221 -22.11 -2.26 -6.52
C GLU A 221 -21.78 -1.46 -7.80
N SER A 222 -22.12 -0.17 -7.79
CA SER A 222 -21.77 0.74 -8.89
C SER A 222 -20.26 0.83 -9.10
N THR A 223 -19.82 0.75 -10.36
CA THR A 223 -18.42 0.97 -10.75
C THR A 223 -18.00 2.44 -10.67
N ASP A 224 -18.95 3.38 -10.55
CA ASP A 224 -18.70 4.74 -10.07
C ASP A 224 -18.83 4.78 -8.54
N PRO A 225 -17.73 5.03 -7.80
CA PRO A 225 -17.75 5.09 -6.34
C PRO A 225 -18.71 6.12 -5.77
N SER A 226 -18.88 7.26 -6.45
CA SER A 226 -19.72 8.37 -5.96
C SER A 226 -21.22 8.07 -6.12
N ALA A 227 -21.57 7.19 -7.06
CA ALA A 227 -22.93 6.71 -7.28
C ALA A 227 -23.26 5.43 -6.48
N SER A 228 -22.29 4.85 -5.78
CA SER A 228 -22.49 3.64 -4.97
C SER A 228 -23.15 3.95 -3.63
N GLY A 229 -24.16 3.15 -3.28
CA GLY A 229 -24.83 3.21 -1.97
C GLY A 229 -23.93 2.82 -0.81
N HIS A 230 -22.80 2.17 -1.09
CA HIS A 230 -21.84 1.62 -0.13
C HIS A 230 -21.28 2.66 0.85
N TRP A 231 -21.11 3.90 0.39
CA TRP A 231 -20.51 4.98 1.18
C TRP A 231 -21.52 5.78 2.02
N VAL A 232 -22.81 5.70 1.69
CA VAL A 232 -23.84 6.57 2.28
C VAL A 232 -24.66 5.88 3.38
N GLY A 233 -24.40 4.61 3.67
CA GLY A 233 -25.04 3.90 4.77
C GLY A 233 -24.73 4.51 6.14
N ARG A 234 -25.62 4.34 7.13
CA ARG A 234 -25.40 4.84 8.50
C ARG A 234 -24.07 4.36 9.10
N ARG A 235 -23.74 3.08 8.92
CA ARG A 235 -22.48 2.48 9.41
C ARG A 235 -21.27 3.12 8.74
N ALA A 236 -21.27 3.23 7.41
CA ALA A 236 -20.19 3.86 6.66
C ALA A 236 -19.92 5.30 7.15
N ARG A 237 -20.96 6.12 7.28
CA ARG A 237 -20.83 7.50 7.77
C ARG A 237 -20.23 7.58 9.18
N LEU A 238 -20.60 6.67 10.08
CA LEU A 238 -20.03 6.62 11.44
C LEU A 238 -18.55 6.27 11.39
N VAL A 239 -18.16 5.28 10.57
CA VAL A 239 -16.76 4.90 10.37
C VAL A 239 -15.95 6.06 9.80
N MET A 240 -16.40 6.68 8.71
CA MET A 240 -15.64 7.79 8.09
C MET A 240 -15.61 9.03 8.97
N LYS A 241 -16.63 9.28 9.79
CA LYS A 241 -16.61 10.35 10.78
C LYS A 241 -15.56 10.06 11.86
N ALA A 242 -15.61 8.88 12.49
CA ALA A 242 -14.66 8.50 13.54
C ALA A 242 -13.21 8.54 13.05
N ALA A 243 -12.94 8.01 11.86
CA ALA A 243 -11.60 8.05 11.27
C ALA A 243 -11.12 9.46 10.94
N PHE A 244 -12.02 10.35 10.50
CA PHE A 244 -11.68 11.74 10.22
C PHE A 244 -11.43 12.54 11.51
N ASP A 245 -12.25 12.34 12.54
CA ASP A 245 -12.05 12.96 13.84
C ASP A 245 -10.74 12.49 14.47
N TRP A 246 -10.46 11.19 14.45
CA TRP A 246 -9.18 10.62 14.90
C TRP A 246 -8.01 11.24 14.14
N TRP A 247 -8.12 11.34 12.81
CA TRP A 247 -7.06 11.94 11.99
C TRP A 247 -6.82 13.42 12.29
N LEU A 248 -7.85 14.19 12.66
CA LEU A 248 -7.69 15.59 13.06
C LEU A 248 -6.87 15.72 14.36
N GLU A 249 -7.01 14.76 15.27
CA GLU A 249 -6.28 14.70 16.53
C GLU A 249 -4.90 14.04 16.39
N TRP A 250 -4.67 13.31 15.30
CA TRP A 250 -3.43 12.59 15.05
C TRP A 250 -2.33 13.52 14.53
N GLU A 251 -1.40 13.87 15.43
CA GLU A 251 -0.26 14.76 15.15
C GLU A 251 0.99 14.04 14.62
N GLN A 252 0.95 12.71 14.42
CA GLN A 252 2.13 11.95 14.00
C GLN A 252 2.36 11.97 12.47
N ASP A 253 2.90 13.08 11.97
CA ASP A 253 3.39 13.19 10.58
C ASP A 253 4.61 12.29 10.29
N GLY A 254 5.13 11.55 11.29
CA GLY A 254 6.30 10.69 11.15
C GLY A 254 6.07 9.34 10.49
N HIS A 255 4.85 8.80 10.50
CA HIS A 255 4.61 7.42 10.04
C HIS A 255 4.89 7.27 8.53
N PRO A 256 5.68 6.28 8.09
CA PRO A 256 6.17 6.15 6.70
C PRO A 256 5.04 5.93 5.68
N ARG A 257 3.88 5.44 6.11
CA ARG A 257 2.75 5.12 5.23
C ARG A 257 1.54 6.04 5.40
N ARG A 258 1.67 7.14 6.15
CA ARG A 258 0.54 8.06 6.42
C ARG A 258 -0.16 8.59 5.16
N LEU A 259 0.60 8.79 4.07
CA LEU A 259 0.04 9.26 2.81
C LEU A 259 -0.84 8.20 2.12
N VAL A 260 -0.60 6.90 2.38
CA VAL A 260 -1.52 5.85 1.94
C VAL A 260 -2.87 6.04 2.62
N ASP A 261 -2.87 6.21 3.94
CA ASP A 261 -4.07 6.37 4.77
C ASP A 261 -4.87 7.61 4.40
N LEU A 262 -4.16 8.72 4.18
CA LEU A 262 -4.75 9.96 3.69
C LEU A 262 -5.44 9.77 2.33
N ASN A 263 -4.85 9.02 1.40
CA ASN A 263 -5.48 8.72 0.12
C ASN A 263 -6.76 7.87 0.29
N PHE A 264 -6.75 6.89 1.21
CA PHE A 264 -7.96 6.11 1.55
C PHE A 264 -9.07 6.98 2.16
N LEU A 265 -8.73 7.84 3.11
CA LEU A 265 -9.69 8.73 3.76
C LEU A 265 -10.23 9.80 2.78
N ALA A 266 -9.37 10.41 1.96
CA ALA A 266 -9.78 11.39 0.96
C ALA A 266 -10.70 10.78 -0.09
N HIS A 267 -10.42 9.56 -0.53
CA HIS A 267 -11.30 8.82 -1.43
C HIS A 267 -12.68 8.60 -0.78
N ALA A 268 -12.72 8.10 0.46
CA ALA A 268 -13.97 7.89 1.17
C ALA A 268 -14.78 9.19 1.32
N LYS A 269 -14.14 10.30 1.75
CA LYS A 269 -14.80 11.61 1.90
C LYS A 269 -15.29 12.18 0.57
N SER A 270 -14.57 11.92 -0.52
CA SER A 270 -15.01 12.30 -1.86
C SER A 270 -16.27 11.52 -2.27
N CYS A 271 -16.31 10.22 -1.99
CA CYS A 271 -17.49 9.37 -2.28
C CYS A 271 -18.71 9.73 -1.41
N GLU A 272 -18.49 10.17 -0.17
CA GLU A 272 -19.56 10.66 0.72
C GLU A 272 -20.11 12.05 0.32
N GLY A 273 -19.47 12.76 -0.62
CA GLY A 273 -19.81 14.15 -0.96
C GLY A 273 -19.39 15.19 0.08
N ARG A 274 -18.45 14.85 0.98
CA ARG A 274 -17.94 15.75 2.04
C ARG A 274 -16.78 16.61 1.51
N GLY A 275 -17.08 17.50 0.55
CA GLY A 275 -16.07 18.27 -0.19
C GLY A 275 -15.08 19.06 0.68
N ALA A 276 -15.54 19.70 1.76
CA ALA A 276 -14.67 20.48 2.65
C ALA A 276 -13.67 19.61 3.43
N GLU A 277 -14.10 18.44 3.92
CA GLU A 277 -13.21 17.49 4.61
C GLU A 277 -12.22 16.87 3.62
N ALA A 278 -12.70 16.50 2.42
CA ALA A 278 -11.85 16.03 1.35
C ALA A 278 -10.79 17.07 0.96
N ALA A 279 -11.15 18.35 0.89
CA ALA A 279 -10.21 19.43 0.57
C ALA A 279 -9.06 19.52 1.59
N ALA A 280 -9.35 19.44 2.89
CA ALA A 280 -8.33 19.43 3.94
C ALA A 280 -7.35 18.25 3.77
N LEU A 281 -7.86 17.06 3.44
CA LEU A 281 -7.05 15.88 3.18
C LEU A 281 -6.19 16.05 1.92
N PHE A 282 -6.75 16.54 0.82
CA PHE A 282 -6.00 16.78 -0.42
C PHE A 282 -4.87 17.80 -0.28
N HIS A 283 -5.04 18.81 0.59
CA HIS A 283 -3.96 19.74 0.90
C HIS A 283 -2.77 19.04 1.56
N ARG A 284 -3.01 18.09 2.49
CA ARG A 284 -1.93 17.31 3.12
C ARG A 284 -1.34 16.24 2.22
N ILE A 285 -2.15 15.60 1.37
CA ILE A 285 -1.65 14.62 0.39
C ILE A 285 -0.65 15.27 -0.57
N GLY A 286 -0.94 16.51 -0.99
CA GLY A 286 -0.07 17.23 -1.92
C GLY A 286 -0.01 16.54 -3.27
N GLU A 287 1.19 16.14 -3.70
CA GLU A 287 1.41 15.42 -4.97
C GLU A 287 1.48 13.90 -4.82
N HIS A 288 1.44 13.38 -3.59
CA HIS A 288 1.64 11.97 -3.28
C HIS A 288 0.36 11.15 -3.41
N ALA A 289 -0.20 11.14 -4.62
CA ALA A 289 -1.28 10.20 -4.95
C ALA A 289 -0.78 8.75 -4.87
N THR A 290 -1.67 7.81 -4.58
CA THR A 290 -1.38 6.36 -4.58
C THR A 290 -2.26 5.64 -5.60
N PRO A 291 -1.87 4.44 -6.09
CA PRO A 291 -2.74 3.67 -6.98
C PRO A 291 -4.07 3.30 -6.31
N ALA A 292 -4.01 2.66 -5.15
CA ALA A 292 -5.16 2.36 -4.31
C ALA A 292 -5.42 3.52 -3.34
N PRO A 293 -6.68 3.92 -3.11
CA PRO A 293 -7.91 3.32 -3.65
C PRO A 293 -8.37 3.92 -5.00
N TRP A 294 -7.64 4.88 -5.58
CA TRP A 294 -8.09 5.62 -6.75
C TRP A 294 -8.29 4.77 -8.01
N SER A 295 -7.69 3.58 -8.06
CA SER A 295 -7.91 2.60 -9.11
C SER A 295 -9.21 1.81 -8.95
N TYR A 296 -9.97 1.97 -7.86
CA TYR A 296 -11.11 1.08 -7.56
C TYR A 296 -12.37 1.42 -8.40
N PRO A 297 -13.11 0.41 -8.89
CA PRO A 297 -12.68 -0.99 -9.01
C PRO A 297 -11.59 -1.17 -10.10
N ASP A 298 -11.73 -0.51 -11.26
CA ASP A 298 -10.80 -0.60 -12.40
C ASP A 298 -10.66 0.76 -13.12
N ARG A 299 -10.44 1.83 -12.34
CA ARG A 299 -10.30 3.21 -12.83
C ARG A 299 -8.85 3.57 -13.10
N ASP A 300 -8.63 4.57 -13.96
CA ASP A 300 -7.31 5.23 -14.04
C ASP A 300 -7.08 6.05 -12.75
N PRO A 301 -6.11 5.67 -11.90
CA PRO A 301 -5.96 6.26 -10.58
C PRO A 301 -5.54 7.74 -10.62
N PHE A 302 -4.73 8.17 -11.61
CA PHE A 302 -4.34 9.57 -11.73
C PHE A 302 -5.49 10.46 -12.16
N ALA A 303 -6.32 10.01 -13.09
CA ALA A 303 -7.52 10.72 -13.51
C ALA A 303 -8.53 10.80 -12.35
N ALA A 304 -8.74 9.69 -11.63
CA ALA A 304 -9.65 9.65 -10.49
C ALA A 304 -9.20 10.58 -9.35
N PHE A 305 -7.93 10.52 -8.94
CA PHE A 305 -7.37 11.40 -7.91
C PHE A 305 -7.50 12.88 -8.30
N ARG A 306 -7.11 13.24 -9.53
CA ARG A 306 -7.16 14.64 -9.98
C ARG A 306 -8.59 15.16 -10.08
N ALA A 307 -9.53 14.36 -10.56
CA ALA A 307 -10.93 14.76 -10.64
C ALA A 307 -11.52 14.99 -9.24
N ALA A 308 -11.28 14.07 -8.30
CA ALA A 308 -11.73 14.22 -6.92
C ALA A 308 -11.09 15.44 -6.23
N ARG A 309 -9.78 15.63 -6.43
CA ARG A 309 -9.06 16.81 -5.91
C ARG A 309 -9.60 18.12 -6.48
N ALA A 310 -9.81 18.19 -7.80
CA ALA A 310 -10.34 19.39 -8.43
C ALA A 310 -11.77 19.71 -7.93
N GLY A 311 -12.61 18.68 -7.79
CA GLY A 311 -13.96 18.84 -7.25
C GLY A 311 -13.97 19.33 -5.80
N ALA A 312 -13.11 18.77 -4.94
CA ALA A 312 -13.00 19.17 -3.54
C ALA A 312 -12.42 20.59 -3.35
N LEU A 313 -11.44 20.97 -4.18
CA LEU A 313 -10.79 22.28 -4.11
C LEU A 313 -11.52 23.39 -4.88
N GLY A 314 -12.63 23.08 -5.55
CA GLY A 314 -13.38 24.04 -6.36
C GLY A 314 -12.63 24.51 -7.61
N THR A 315 -11.73 23.68 -8.15
CA THR A 315 -10.93 23.96 -9.36
C THR A 315 -11.34 23.10 -10.55
N ALA A 316 -12.52 22.48 -10.50
CA ALA A 316 -13.09 21.60 -11.53
C ALA A 316 -13.75 22.40 -12.66
#